data_AF-A0A8J9TEQ6-F1
#
_entry.id   AF-A0A8J9TEQ6-F1
#
_cell.length_a   1.000
_cell.length_b   1.000
_cell.length_c   1.000
_cell.angle_alpha   90.00
_cell.angle_beta   90.00
_cell.angle_gamma   90.00
#
_symmetry.space_group_name_H-M   'P 1'
#
loop_
_entity.id
_entity.type
_entity.pdbx_description
1 polymer ?
#
loop_
_entity_poly.entity_id
_entity_poly.type
_entity_poly.pdbx_seq_one_letter_code
_entity_poly.pdbx_strand_id
1 'polypeptide(L)'
;MFQIEGHIVEFCQDQNGSRFIQQRLELGDTSEQQIVMSEVLPAIRRLRNDVFGNYVIQKLLDFGSADMKSEIRNTLESEMLQLSLQMYGCRVVQKALEALPEGELPQLLMEFHHNVLSCIHDQNGNHVIQKCVE
;
A
#
# COMPACT_ATOMS: atom_id res chain seq x y z
N MET A 1 -14.31 16.73 -2.35
CA MET A 1 -13.66 16.03 -1.23
C MET A 1 -13.93 16.67 0.13
N PHE A 2 -13.97 18.02 0.21
CA PHE A 2 -14.18 18.80 1.44
C PHE A 2 -15.25 18.34 2.45
N GLN A 3 -16.30 17.62 2.04
CA GLN A 3 -17.36 17.16 2.97
C GLN A 3 -16.96 15.95 3.83
N ILE A 4 -15.89 15.24 3.48
CA ILE A 4 -15.42 14.05 4.22
C ILE A 4 -14.03 14.25 4.82
N GLU A 5 -13.46 15.45 4.69
CA GLU A 5 -12.21 15.81 5.38
C GLU A 5 -12.39 15.65 6.90
N GLY A 6 -11.37 15.10 7.55
CA GLY A 6 -11.40 14.69 8.95
C GLY A 6 -12.00 13.29 9.19
N HIS A 7 -12.60 12.68 8.18
CA HIS A 7 -13.23 11.35 8.25
C HIS A 7 -12.70 10.36 7.20
N ILE A 8 -11.65 10.70 6.45
CA ILE A 8 -11.17 9.88 5.32
C ILE A 8 -10.76 8.49 5.82
N VAL A 9 -10.10 8.43 6.97
CA VAL A 9 -9.65 7.17 7.55
C VAL A 9 -10.82 6.25 7.90
N GLU A 10 -11.92 6.79 8.42
CA GLU A 10 -13.13 6.02 8.72
C GLU A 10 -13.75 5.47 7.43
N PHE A 11 -13.79 6.30 6.38
CA PHE A 11 -14.26 5.87 5.06
C PHE A 11 -13.40 4.77 4.48
N CYS A 12 -12.06 4.84 4.59
CA CYS A 12 -11.14 3.80 4.13
C CYS A 12 -11.41 2.42 4.77
N GLN A 13 -11.98 2.39 5.98
CA GLN A 13 -12.30 1.15 6.70
C GLN A 13 -13.77 0.71 6.54
N ASP A 14 -14.56 1.46 5.77
CA ASP A 14 -15.90 1.06 5.33
C ASP A 14 -15.86 0.51 3.89
N GLN A 15 -16.72 -0.46 3.58
CA GLN A 15 -16.75 -1.07 2.25
C GLN A 15 -17.10 -0.06 1.15
N ASN A 16 -18.13 0.77 1.37
CA ASN A 16 -18.59 1.75 0.39
C ASN A 16 -17.71 3.01 0.43
N GLY A 17 -17.31 3.43 1.64
CA GLY A 17 -16.37 4.52 1.85
C GLY A 17 -15.04 4.27 1.14
N SER A 18 -14.46 3.08 1.28
CA SER A 18 -13.19 2.74 0.63
C SER A 18 -13.33 2.77 -0.89
N ARG A 19 -14.42 2.22 -1.44
CA ARG A 19 -14.71 2.29 -2.88
C ARG A 19 -14.84 3.73 -3.38
N PHE A 20 -15.49 4.59 -2.60
CA PHE A 20 -15.60 6.01 -2.90
C PHE A 20 -14.21 6.68 -2.94
N ILE A 21 -13.38 6.48 -1.91
CA ILE A 21 -12.01 7.03 -1.86
C ILE A 21 -11.16 6.55 -3.04
N GLN A 22 -11.23 5.25 -3.37
CA GLN A 22 -10.50 4.68 -4.51
C GLN A 22 -10.86 5.38 -5.84
N GLN A 23 -12.15 5.65 -6.08
CA GLN A 23 -12.60 6.38 -7.27
C GLN A 23 -12.11 7.83 -7.28
N ARG A 24 -12.06 8.48 -6.12
CA ARG A 24 -11.52 9.85 -6.00
C ARG A 24 -10.02 9.91 -6.26
N LEU A 25 -9.25 8.91 -5.83
CA LEU A 25 -7.81 8.86 -6.11
C LEU A 25 -7.51 8.66 -7.60
N GLU A 26 -8.36 7.92 -8.31
CA GLU A 26 -8.20 7.64 -9.75
C GLU A 26 -8.66 8.80 -10.66
N LEU A 27 -9.72 9.51 -10.28
CA LEU A 27 -10.33 10.57 -11.10
C LEU A 27 -10.05 12.00 -10.59
N GLY A 28 -9.56 12.13 -9.37
CA GLY A 28 -9.28 13.41 -8.73
C GLY A 28 -7.95 14.00 -9.17
N ASP A 29 -7.78 15.29 -8.90
CA ASP A 29 -6.51 15.98 -9.14
C ASP A 29 -5.50 15.73 -8.00
N THR A 30 -4.27 16.23 -8.18
CA THR A 30 -3.20 16.09 -7.18
C THR A 30 -3.57 16.70 -5.83
N SER A 31 -4.38 17.77 -5.80
CA SER A 31 -4.80 18.40 -4.54
C SER A 31 -5.72 17.48 -3.75
N GLU A 32 -6.66 16.81 -4.42
CA GLU A 32 -7.54 15.83 -3.80
C GLU A 32 -6.75 14.60 -3.32
N GLN A 33 -5.80 14.10 -4.11
CA GLN A 33 -4.92 13.01 -3.68
C GLN A 33 -4.10 13.40 -2.43
N GLN A 34 -3.62 14.65 -2.36
CA GLN A 34 -2.86 15.15 -1.21
C GLN A 34 -3.70 15.22 0.06
N ILE A 35 -4.98 15.61 -0.05
CA ILE A 35 -5.91 15.61 1.07
C ILE A 35 -6.07 14.18 1.61
N VAL A 36 -6.35 13.20 0.75
CA VAL A 36 -6.43 11.78 1.14
C VAL A 36 -5.13 11.32 1.79
N MET A 37 -3.98 11.60 1.17
CA MET A 37 -2.68 11.19 1.67
C MET A 37 -2.40 11.75 3.07
N SER A 38 -2.72 13.02 3.32
CA SER A 38 -2.45 13.67 4.60
C SER A 38 -3.20 13.05 5.79
N GLU A 39 -4.40 12.53 5.56
CA GLU A 39 -5.16 11.79 6.58
C GLU A 39 -4.78 10.31 6.65
N VAL A 40 -4.46 9.69 5.50
CA VAL A 40 -4.12 8.26 5.42
C VAL A 40 -2.73 7.97 5.98
N LEU A 41 -1.74 8.83 5.74
CA LEU A 41 -0.35 8.56 6.09
C LEU A 41 -0.14 8.27 7.60
N PRO A 42 -0.71 9.04 8.54
CA PRO A 42 -0.63 8.70 9.97
C PRO A 42 -1.27 7.35 10.34
N ALA A 43 -2.26 6.90 9.57
CA ALA A 43 -3.01 5.66 9.80
C ALA A 43 -2.55 4.49 8.89
N ILE A 44 -1.52 4.68 8.07
CA ILE A 44 -1.18 3.78 6.96
C ILE A 44 -0.88 2.35 7.42
N ARG A 45 -0.21 2.20 8.57
CA ARG A 45 0.14 0.89 9.14
C ARG A 45 -1.09 0.04 9.46
N ARG A 46 -2.17 0.69 9.89
CA ARG A 46 -3.47 0.05 10.13
C ARG A 46 -4.15 -0.24 8.80
N LEU A 47 -4.24 0.75 7.92
CA LEU A 47 -5.00 0.66 6.67
C LEU A 47 -4.44 -0.38 5.69
N ARG A 48 -3.12 -0.53 5.58
CA ARG A 48 -2.50 -1.54 4.70
C ARG A 48 -2.84 -2.99 5.08
N ASN A 49 -3.25 -3.23 6.33
CA ASN A 49 -3.68 -4.54 6.84
C ASN A 49 -5.21 -4.63 7.02
N ASP A 50 -5.95 -3.59 6.66
CA ASP A 50 -7.40 -3.55 6.76
C ASP A 50 -8.03 -4.18 5.50
N VAL A 51 -9.14 -4.90 5.67
CA VAL A 51 -9.85 -5.60 4.58
C VAL A 51 -10.31 -4.66 3.46
N PHE A 52 -10.57 -3.38 3.77
CA PHE A 52 -10.98 -2.36 2.81
C PHE A 52 -9.89 -1.29 2.61
N GLY A 53 -9.17 -0.93 3.67
CA GLY A 53 -8.14 0.12 3.63
C GLY A 53 -6.96 -0.22 2.72
N ASN A 54 -6.62 -1.51 2.57
CA ASN A 54 -5.48 -1.93 1.75
C ASN A 54 -5.63 -1.50 0.27
N TYR A 55 -6.86 -1.40 -0.25
CA TYR A 55 -7.13 -0.96 -1.60
C TYR A 55 -6.85 0.53 -1.81
N VAL A 56 -7.06 1.35 -0.77
CA VAL A 56 -6.75 2.79 -0.84
C VAL A 56 -5.24 3.00 -0.92
N ILE A 57 -4.46 2.24 -0.15
CA ILE A 57 -2.99 2.31 -0.21
C ILE A 57 -2.49 1.88 -1.59
N GLN A 58 -3.08 0.83 -2.17
CA GLN A 58 -2.75 0.39 -3.53
C GLN A 58 -3.06 1.48 -4.57
N LYS A 59 -4.20 2.19 -4.45
CA LYS A 59 -4.55 3.30 -5.35
C LYS A 59 -3.62 4.50 -5.21
N LEU A 60 -3.13 4.81 -4.00
CA LEU A 60 -2.10 5.84 -3.83
C LEU A 60 -0.77 5.42 -4.50
N LEU A 61 -0.42 4.14 -4.45
CA LEU A 61 0.74 3.62 -5.19
C LEU A 61 0.55 3.67 -6.71
N ASP A 62 -0.65 3.44 -7.23
CA ASP A 62 -0.94 3.56 -8.68
C ASP A 62 -0.93 5.03 -9.13
N PHE A 63 -1.71 5.89 -8.48
CA PHE A 63 -2.09 7.23 -8.98
C PHE A 63 -1.46 8.41 -8.26
N GLY A 64 -0.88 8.20 -7.08
CA GLY A 64 -0.25 9.26 -6.29
C GLY A 64 0.99 9.83 -6.96
N SER A 65 1.40 11.03 -6.54
CA SER A 65 2.65 11.64 -6.99
C SER A 65 3.87 10.83 -6.55
N ALA A 66 5.04 11.10 -7.15
CA ALA A 66 6.29 10.47 -6.74
C ALA A 66 6.58 10.66 -5.23
N ASP A 67 6.28 11.85 -4.70
CA ASP A 67 6.44 12.16 -3.28
C ASP A 67 5.53 11.29 -2.41
N MET A 68 4.25 11.15 -2.77
CA MET A 68 3.31 10.27 -2.03
C MET A 68 3.77 8.81 -2.06
N LYS A 69 4.24 8.32 -3.21
CA LYS A 69 4.76 6.94 -3.33
C LYS A 69 6.01 6.75 -2.47
N SER A 70 6.90 7.75 -2.42
CA SER A 70 8.08 7.75 -1.56
C SER A 70 7.71 7.72 -0.07
N GLU A 71 6.71 8.50 0.35
CA GLU A 71 6.19 8.46 1.72
C GLU A 71 5.63 7.08 2.08
N ILE A 72 4.87 6.45 1.17
CA ILE A 72 4.37 5.08 1.37
C ILE A 72 5.53 4.09 1.46
N ARG A 73 6.49 4.16 0.54
CA ARG A 73 7.69 3.31 0.51
C ARG A 73 8.46 3.38 1.84
N ASN A 74 8.64 4.58 2.40
CA ASN A 74 9.29 4.75 3.70
C ASN A 74 8.52 4.07 4.85
N THR A 75 7.21 3.92 4.73
CA THR A 75 6.40 3.19 5.73
C THR A 75 6.47 1.67 5.57
N LEU A 76 6.93 1.19 4.41
CA LEU A 76 7.11 -0.24 4.13
C LEU A 76 8.50 -0.74 4.54
N GLU A 77 9.50 0.14 4.56
CA GLU A 77 10.84 -0.19 5.02
C GLU A 77 10.82 -0.85 6.41
N SER A 78 11.57 -1.94 6.54
CA SER A 78 11.65 -2.78 7.73
C SER A 78 10.38 -3.56 8.09
N GLU A 79 9.35 -3.53 7.23
CA GLU A 79 8.09 -4.25 7.45
C GLU A 79 7.64 -5.06 6.22
N MET A 80 8.43 -5.10 5.15
CA MET A 80 8.13 -5.83 3.92
C MET A 80 7.84 -7.30 4.21
N LEU A 81 8.75 -7.97 4.94
CA LEU A 81 8.60 -9.38 5.25
C LEU A 81 7.32 -9.66 6.06
N GLN A 82 7.08 -8.87 7.10
CA GLN A 82 5.92 -9.05 7.97
C GLN A 82 4.61 -8.88 7.18
N LEU A 83 4.55 -7.86 6.31
CA LEU A 83 3.37 -7.57 5.50
C LEU A 83 3.10 -8.64 4.46
N SER A 84 4.15 -9.20 3.85
CA SER A 84 4.01 -10.28 2.87
C SER A 84 3.31 -11.52 3.41
N LEU A 85 3.40 -11.77 4.72
CA LEU A 85 2.76 -12.90 5.38
C LEU A 85 1.30 -12.60 5.80
N GLN A 86 0.84 -11.36 5.65
CA GLN A 86 -0.53 -10.93 5.98
C GLN A 86 -1.46 -11.03 4.78
N MET A 87 -2.72 -11.43 5.01
CA MET A 87 -3.74 -11.62 3.97
C MET A 87 -3.98 -10.39 3.09
N TYR A 88 -3.97 -9.19 3.70
CA TYR A 88 -4.17 -7.92 3.00
C TYR A 88 -2.86 -7.18 2.76
N GLY A 89 -1.93 -7.22 3.73
CA GLY A 89 -0.61 -6.59 3.61
C GLY A 89 0.19 -7.09 2.39
N CYS A 90 0.07 -8.38 2.04
CA CYS A 90 0.77 -8.94 0.88
C CYS A 90 0.36 -8.30 -0.44
N ARG A 91 -0.87 -7.79 -0.53
CA ARG A 91 -1.39 -7.08 -1.71
C ARG A 91 -0.76 -5.70 -1.85
N VAL A 92 -0.57 -5.01 -0.74
CA VAL A 92 0.13 -3.72 -0.71
C VAL A 92 1.60 -3.92 -1.09
N VAL A 93 2.25 -4.97 -0.58
CA VAL A 93 3.64 -5.28 -0.96
C VAL A 93 3.75 -5.59 -2.45
N GLN A 94 2.89 -6.46 -3.00
CA GLN A 94 2.87 -6.74 -4.45
C GLN A 94 2.70 -5.46 -5.27
N LYS A 95 1.79 -4.57 -4.86
CA LYS A 95 1.56 -3.30 -5.54
C LYS A 95 2.76 -2.36 -5.44
N ALA A 96 3.45 -2.32 -4.30
CA ALA A 96 4.66 -1.52 -4.14
C ALA A 96 5.77 -2.00 -5.08
N LEU A 97 5.94 -3.32 -5.25
CA LEU A 97 6.89 -3.89 -6.20
C LEU A 97 6.58 -3.53 -7.66
N GLU A 98 5.30 -3.36 -8.01
CA GLU A 98 4.87 -2.94 -9.36
C GLU A 98 5.05 -1.44 -9.61
N ALA A 99 4.77 -0.61 -8.59
CA ALA A 99 4.56 0.82 -8.78
C ALA A 99 5.80 1.67 -8.46
N LEU A 100 6.73 1.15 -7.64
CA LEU A 100 7.94 1.86 -7.26
C LEU A 100 9.03 1.72 -8.33
N PRO A 101 9.93 2.71 -8.46
CA PRO A 101 11.05 2.62 -9.39
C PRO A 101 11.96 1.42 -9.09
N GLU A 102 12.42 0.71 -10.14
CA GLU A 102 13.30 -0.47 -10.01
C GLU A 102 14.54 -0.19 -9.16
N GLY A 103 15.11 1.02 -9.23
CA GLY A 103 16.27 1.42 -8.45
C GLY A 103 16.04 1.46 -6.93
N GLU A 104 14.79 1.51 -6.47
CA GLU A 104 14.43 1.55 -5.05
C GLU A 104 14.11 0.16 -4.48
N LEU A 105 13.76 -0.81 -5.33
CA LEU A 105 13.35 -2.16 -4.92
C LEU A 105 14.44 -2.96 -4.19
N PRO A 106 15.75 -2.91 -4.58
CA PRO A 106 16.77 -3.71 -3.92
C PRO A 106 16.82 -3.51 -2.40
N GLN A 107 16.65 -2.27 -1.93
CA GLN A 107 16.70 -1.97 -0.49
C GLN A 107 15.52 -2.59 0.26
N LEU A 108 14.31 -2.58 -0.32
CA LEU A 108 13.13 -3.22 0.27
C LEU A 108 13.24 -4.75 0.25
N LEU A 109 13.82 -5.31 -0.82
CA LEU A 109 13.92 -6.76 -0.99
C LEU A 109 14.96 -7.42 -0.08
N MET A 110 15.89 -6.66 0.50
CA MET A 110 16.88 -7.17 1.46
C MET A 110 16.24 -7.89 2.65
N GLU A 111 15.03 -7.49 3.06
CA GLU A 111 14.30 -8.12 4.17
C GLU A 111 13.97 -9.60 3.93
N PHE A 112 13.86 -10.02 2.65
CA PHE A 112 13.54 -11.40 2.30
C PHE A 112 14.77 -12.32 2.25
N HIS A 113 16.00 -11.78 2.25
CA HIS A 113 17.23 -12.53 1.96
C HIS A 113 17.37 -13.85 2.75
N HIS A 114 16.99 -13.85 4.02
CA HIS A 114 17.06 -15.03 4.90
C HIS A 114 15.74 -15.78 5.06
N ASN A 115 14.67 -15.32 4.41
CA ASN A 115 13.30 -15.80 4.62
C ASN A 115 12.62 -16.28 3.32
N VAL A 116 13.32 -16.29 2.18
CA VAL A 116 12.75 -16.67 0.87
C VAL A 116 12.02 -18.01 0.91
N LEU A 117 12.66 -19.06 1.45
CA LEU A 117 12.04 -20.40 1.53
C LEU A 117 10.79 -20.40 2.39
N SER A 118 10.80 -19.70 3.53
CA SER A 118 9.63 -19.57 4.39
C SER A 118 8.48 -18.85 3.68
N CYS A 119 8.78 -17.78 2.94
CA CYS A 119 7.78 -17.06 2.16
C CYS A 119 7.18 -17.92 1.03
N ILE A 120 7.99 -18.74 0.34
CA ILE A 120 7.51 -19.65 -0.71
C ILE A 120 6.47 -20.65 -0.16
N HIS A 121 6.64 -21.09 1.09
CA HIS A 121 5.71 -22.02 1.74
C HIS A 121 4.53 -21.35 2.44
N ASP A 122 4.52 -20.02 2.54
CA ASP A 122 3.42 -19.26 3.14
C ASP A 122 2.28 -19.01 2.13
N GLN A 123 1.04 -19.05 2.61
CA GLN A 123 -0.16 -18.86 1.77
C GLN A 123 -0.27 -17.46 1.13
N ASN A 124 0.34 -16.44 1.74
CA ASN A 124 0.36 -15.07 1.25
C ASN A 124 1.73 -14.73 0.64
N GLY A 125 2.81 -15.10 1.33
CA GLY A 125 4.19 -14.79 0.97
C GLY A 125 4.61 -15.34 -0.39
N ASN A 126 4.06 -16.49 -0.80
CA ASN A 126 4.42 -17.11 -2.09
C ASN A 126 4.09 -16.19 -3.28
N HIS A 127 3.00 -15.42 -3.20
CA HIS A 127 2.61 -14.47 -4.23
C HIS A 127 3.56 -13.29 -4.31
N VAL A 128 4.11 -12.83 -3.17
CA VAL A 128 5.11 -11.77 -3.16
C VAL A 128 6.41 -12.26 -3.77
N ILE A 129 6.88 -13.46 -3.42
CA ILE A 129 8.11 -14.01 -4.01
C ILE A 129 7.97 -14.23 -5.51
N GLN A 130 6.82 -14.72 -5.99
CA GLN A 130 6.55 -14.81 -7.43
C GLN A 130 6.66 -13.44 -8.09
N LYS A 131 6.08 -12.41 -7.46
CA LYS A 131 6.11 -11.04 -7.98
C LYS A 131 7.51 -10.43 -8.08
N CYS A 132 8.45 -10.85 -7.23
CA CYS A 132 9.84 -10.41 -7.33
C CYS A 132 10.60 -11.00 -8.53
N VAL A 133 10.07 -12.05 -9.16
CA VAL A 133 10.73 -12.81 -10.25
C VAL A 133 10.02 -12.63 -11.60
N GLU A 134 8.79 -12.14 -11.59
CA GLU A 134 8.04 -11.69 -12.80
C GLU A 134 8.74 -10.52 -13.50
#